data_AF-A0A2N2JGW3-F1
#
_entry.id   AF-A0A2N2JGW3-F1
#
_cell.length_a   1.000
_cell.length_b   1.000
_cell.length_c   1.000
_cell.angle_alpha   90.00
_cell.angle_beta   90.00
_cell.angle_gamma   90.00
#
_symmetry.space_group_name_H-M   'P 1'
#
loop_
_entity.id
_entity.type
_entity.pdbx_description
1 polymer ?
#
loop_
_entity_poly.entity_id
_entity_poly.type
_entity_poly.pdbx_seq_one_letter_code
_entity_poly.pdbx_strand_id
1 'polypeptide(L)'
;MQIIQLVASESYEERVAALLETKRELFINAIEPESHEDVVGVSSRVLELALEALSKEPDPAPVEPEVEDAVAAPPTLAPAPQMDGAGVMPVRPEREDEGDDALGWLLEVVQRVLGGHLERVLATPTGLVCIVEGASEALIAEAEAHVVNGPVAIVDRRTWAALSRVAGGLVSGAREAWTRPAAAPSESPLRALARRKLEAAAALLDGHPGEALALVATAMVAALAERAGQATLPESSALAVWLYGELVPAGHASGVEANAVLRAQGLATAAEVPRHLAADVLAEGRRLVFGEG
;
A
#
# COMPACT_ATOMS: atom_id res chain seq x y z
N MET A 1 29.61 12.83 16.40
CA MET A 1 30.61 13.11 15.35
C MET A 1 30.26 14.48 14.77
N GLN A 2 31.19 15.44 14.80
CA GLN A 2 30.93 16.81 14.35
C GLN A 2 31.80 17.09 13.12
N ILE A 3 31.14 17.44 12.01
CA ILE A 3 31.81 17.85 10.77
C ILE A 3 31.59 19.36 10.63
N ILE A 4 32.67 20.11 10.44
CA ILE A 4 32.62 21.56 10.22
C ILE A 4 33.04 21.79 8.76
N GLN A 5 32.13 22.32 7.95
CA GLN A 5 32.41 22.70 6.56
C GLN A 5 32.75 24.20 6.52
N LEU A 6 33.92 24.53 5.99
CA LEU A 6 34.37 25.90 5.78
C LEU A 6 34.26 26.20 4.29
N VAL A 7 33.50 27.24 3.92
CA VAL A 7 33.32 27.68 2.53
C VAL A 7 33.59 29.18 2.49
N ALA A 8 34.41 29.62 1.52
CA ALA A 8 34.72 31.03 1.33
C ALA A 8 33.58 31.76 0.60
N SER A 9 33.23 32.96 1.06
CA SER A 9 32.17 33.79 0.47
C SER A 9 32.53 34.26 -0.94
N GLU A 10 31.53 34.30 -1.82
CA GLU A 10 31.58 34.65 -3.25
C GLU A 10 32.49 33.74 -4.09
N SER A 11 32.87 32.58 -3.56
CA SER A 11 33.79 31.66 -4.23
C SER A 11 33.08 30.65 -5.13
N TYR A 12 33.85 30.00 -6.00
CA TYR A 12 33.37 28.85 -6.78
C TYR A 12 32.89 27.71 -5.87
N GLU A 13 33.54 27.53 -4.72
CA GLU A 13 33.20 26.48 -3.75
C GLU A 13 31.81 26.71 -3.13
N GLU A 14 31.41 27.98 -2.94
CA GLU A 14 30.05 28.33 -2.49
C GLU A 14 28.98 27.95 -3.52
N ARG A 15 29.23 28.22 -4.80
CA ARG A 15 28.30 27.85 -5.88
C ARG A 15 28.17 26.33 -6.01
N VAL A 16 29.27 25.60 -5.87
CA VAL A 16 29.27 24.14 -5.90
C VAL A 16 28.58 23.56 -4.66
N ALA A 17 28.81 24.13 -3.47
CA ALA A 17 28.14 23.74 -2.24
C ALA A 17 26.63 23.95 -2.33
N ALA A 18 26.18 25.11 -2.83
CA ALA A 18 24.77 25.39 -3.05
C ALA A 18 24.13 24.38 -4.02
N LEU A 19 24.80 24.07 -5.13
CA LEU A 19 24.31 23.09 -6.11
C LEU A 19 24.23 21.67 -5.53
N LEU A 20 25.21 21.27 -4.72
CA LEU A 20 25.21 19.98 -4.05
C LEU A 20 24.12 19.90 -2.97
N GLU A 21 23.85 21.00 -2.26
CA GLU A 21 22.77 21.06 -1.28
C GLU A 21 21.41 20.92 -1.97
N THR A 22 21.17 21.64 -3.07
CA THR A 22 19.93 21.47 -3.86
C THR A 22 19.79 20.04 -4.39
N LYS A 23 20.88 19.40 -4.84
CA LYS A 23 20.82 17.99 -5.27
C LYS A 23 20.55 17.03 -4.11
N ARG A 24 21.08 17.32 -2.94
CA ARG A 24 20.86 16.54 -1.73
C ARG A 24 19.42 16.68 -1.26
N GLU A 25 18.86 17.88 -1.27
CA GLU A 25 17.44 18.14 -0.98
C GLU A 25 16.54 17.37 -1.94
N LEU A 26 16.81 17.39 -3.24
CA LEU A 26 16.07 16.59 -4.22
C LEU A 26 16.15 15.08 -3.93
N PHE A 27 17.27 14.59 -3.43
CA PHE A 27 17.45 13.17 -3.08
C PHE A 27 16.74 12.80 -1.78
N ILE A 28 16.79 13.68 -0.77
CA ILE A 28 16.04 13.52 0.48
C ILE A 28 14.55 13.49 0.19
N ASN A 29 14.06 14.44 -0.62
CA ASN A 29 12.65 14.51 -1.01
C ASN A 29 12.18 13.29 -1.82
N ALA A 30 13.08 12.63 -2.56
CA ALA A 30 12.78 11.40 -3.30
C ALA A 30 12.76 10.13 -2.41
N ILE A 31 13.46 10.15 -1.27
CA ILE A 31 13.58 9.01 -0.34
C ILE A 31 12.58 9.12 0.81
N GLU A 32 12.26 10.34 1.26
CA GLU A 32 11.37 10.59 2.38
C GLU A 32 9.91 10.72 1.91
N PRO A 33 9.01 9.80 2.31
CA PRO A 33 7.62 9.78 1.85
C PRO A 33 6.74 10.92 2.41
N GLU A 34 7.28 11.78 3.29
CA GLU A 34 6.60 12.90 3.95
C GLU A 34 7.14 14.28 3.48
N SER A 35 7.95 14.33 2.41
CA SER A 35 8.45 15.60 1.85
C SER A 35 7.29 16.49 1.36
N HIS A 36 7.33 17.77 1.74
CA HIS A 36 6.34 18.78 1.36
C HIS A 36 6.46 19.29 -0.09
N GLU A 37 7.55 18.94 -0.78
CA GLU A 37 7.83 19.34 -2.16
C GLU A 37 7.77 18.12 -3.09
N ASP A 38 6.93 18.22 -4.13
CA ASP A 38 6.67 17.16 -5.11
C ASP A 38 7.77 17.16 -6.20
N VAL A 39 8.69 16.21 -6.12
CA VAL A 39 9.77 16.06 -7.10
C VAL A 39 9.32 15.09 -8.19
N VAL A 40 8.77 15.63 -9.27
CA VAL A 40 8.42 14.85 -10.46
C VAL A 40 9.65 14.75 -11.37
N GLY A 41 10.06 13.53 -11.73
CA GLY A 41 11.09 13.30 -12.73
C GLY A 41 10.59 13.64 -14.12
N VAL A 42 10.61 14.92 -14.51
CA VAL A 42 10.09 15.33 -15.82
C VAL A 42 11.18 15.23 -16.87
N SER A 43 10.94 14.48 -17.94
CA SER A 43 11.82 14.51 -19.13
C SER A 43 11.59 15.79 -19.92
N SER A 44 12.64 16.36 -20.55
CA SER A 44 12.56 17.60 -21.37
C SER A 44 11.41 17.55 -22.36
N ARG A 45 11.13 16.37 -22.90
CA ARG A 45 10.11 16.12 -23.91
C ARG A 45 8.68 16.29 -23.37
N VAL A 46 8.44 15.89 -22.13
CA VAL A 46 7.13 16.09 -21.46
C VAL A 46 6.92 17.55 -21.11
N LEU A 47 8.00 18.25 -20.74
CA LEU A 47 7.94 19.68 -20.43
C LEU A 47 7.67 20.51 -21.71
N GLU A 48 8.29 20.15 -22.83
CA GLU A 48 8.01 20.74 -24.15
C GLU A 48 6.56 20.50 -24.60
N LEU A 49 6.06 19.28 -24.45
CA LEU A 49 4.66 18.92 -24.74
C LEU A 49 3.66 19.69 -23.85
N ALA A 50 3.96 19.84 -22.57
CA ALA A 50 3.13 20.63 -21.65
C ALA A 50 3.15 22.12 -22.00
N LEU A 51 4.31 22.66 -22.41
CA LEU A 51 4.44 24.04 -22.86
C LEU A 51 3.63 24.28 -24.15
N GLU A 52 3.67 23.32 -25.08
CA GLU A 52 2.94 23.39 -26.35
C GLU A 52 1.42 23.30 -26.14
N ALA A 53 0.98 22.48 -25.18
CA ALA A 53 -0.43 22.38 -24.79
C ALA A 53 -0.96 23.65 -24.10
N LEU A 54 -0.15 24.29 -23.24
CA LEU A 54 -0.49 25.54 -22.57
C LEU A 54 -0.45 26.77 -23.49
N SER A 55 0.33 26.70 -24.58
CA SER A 55 0.45 27.79 -25.56
C SER A 55 -0.67 27.79 -26.60
N LYS A 56 -1.54 26.78 -26.60
CA LYS A 56 -2.72 26.71 -27.47
C LYS A 56 -3.91 27.32 -26.73
N GLU A 57 -4.32 28.53 -27.14
CA GLU A 57 -5.53 29.18 -26.61
C GLU A 57 -6.75 28.27 -26.81
N PRO A 58 -7.67 28.20 -25.81
CA PRO A 58 -8.90 27.44 -25.95
C PRO A 58 -9.78 28.09 -27.01
N ASP A 59 -10.11 27.32 -28.04
CA ASP A 59 -11.10 27.68 -29.06
C ASP A 59 -12.46 27.93 -28.36
N PRO A 60 -13.12 29.09 -28.55
CA PRO A 60 -14.37 29.39 -27.87
C PRO A 60 -15.46 28.42 -28.36
N ALA A 61 -16.03 27.66 -27.41
CA ALA A 61 -17.22 26.86 -27.65
C ALA A 61 -18.36 27.74 -28.19
N PRO A 62 -19.14 27.27 -29.19
CA PRO A 62 -20.33 27.99 -29.64
C PRO A 62 -21.38 28.08 -28.52
N VAL A 63 -21.93 29.27 -28.39
CA VAL A 63 -22.91 29.70 -27.40
C VAL A 63 -24.35 29.43 -27.90
N GLU A 64 -25.18 28.92 -26.97
CA GLU A 64 -26.65 29.07 -26.82
C GLU A 64 -27.65 28.29 -27.73
N PRO A 65 -28.95 28.13 -27.32
CA PRO A 65 -29.62 28.71 -26.14
C PRO A 65 -30.44 27.77 -25.23
N GLU A 66 -30.65 28.27 -24.02
CA GLU A 66 -31.67 27.91 -23.03
C GLU A 66 -33.10 28.17 -23.54
N VAL A 67 -34.07 27.39 -23.05
CA VAL A 67 -35.46 27.83 -22.91
C VAL A 67 -36.01 27.35 -21.57
N GLU A 68 -36.32 28.31 -20.70
CA GLU A 68 -37.07 28.15 -19.45
C GLU A 68 -38.56 27.87 -19.72
N ASP A 69 -39.21 27.09 -18.84
CA ASP A 69 -40.21 27.58 -17.86
C ASP A 69 -41.49 26.74 -17.64
N ALA A 70 -41.74 26.54 -16.34
CA ALA A 70 -42.95 26.39 -15.51
C ALA A 70 -44.23 25.53 -15.82
N VAL A 71 -44.40 24.52 -14.94
CA VAL A 71 -45.49 24.23 -13.95
C VAL A 71 -46.98 24.02 -14.32
N ALA A 72 -47.53 22.90 -13.78
CA ALA A 72 -48.89 22.63 -13.18
C ALA A 72 -49.68 21.50 -13.86
N ALA A 73 -50.48 20.61 -13.25
CA ALA A 73 -50.79 20.11 -11.89
C ALA A 73 -51.66 18.80 -12.07
N PRO A 74 -51.88 17.94 -11.05
CA PRO A 74 -52.36 16.54 -11.17
C PRO A 74 -53.90 16.39 -11.08
N PRO A 75 -54.48 15.19 -11.37
CA PRO A 75 -55.19 14.46 -10.31
C PRO A 75 -55.32 12.90 -10.42
N THR A 76 -55.33 12.25 -9.24
CA THR A 76 -56.33 11.27 -8.71
C THR A 76 -56.30 9.74 -9.04
N LEU A 77 -55.99 8.99 -7.96
CA LEU A 77 -56.60 7.77 -7.35
C LEU A 77 -57.00 6.52 -8.19
N ALA A 78 -56.28 5.42 -7.91
CA ALA A 78 -56.68 4.02 -7.55
C ALA A 78 -58.17 3.59 -7.71
N PRO A 79 -58.49 2.29 -8.02
CA PRO A 79 -58.04 1.13 -7.24
C PRO A 79 -57.78 -0.20 -8.00
N ALA A 80 -57.13 -1.13 -7.27
CA ALA A 80 -56.87 -2.51 -7.67
C ALA A 80 -58.13 -3.40 -7.66
N PRO A 81 -58.06 -4.58 -8.31
CA PRO A 81 -58.37 -5.79 -7.57
C PRO A 81 -57.30 -6.90 -7.75
N GLN A 82 -57.13 -7.67 -6.68
CA GLN A 82 -56.32 -8.88 -6.57
C GLN A 82 -57.00 -10.06 -7.28
N MET A 83 -56.22 -10.99 -7.83
CA MET A 83 -56.31 -12.43 -7.52
C MET A 83 -55.08 -13.19 -8.05
N ASP A 84 -54.41 -13.86 -7.10
CA ASP A 84 -53.76 -15.17 -7.11
C ASP A 84 -53.27 -15.84 -8.40
N GLY A 85 -52.00 -16.28 -8.36
CA GLY A 85 -51.56 -17.46 -9.11
C GLY A 85 -50.07 -17.52 -9.42
N ALA A 86 -49.34 -18.32 -8.64
CA ALA A 86 -48.20 -19.17 -9.04
C ALA A 86 -46.96 -18.57 -9.74
N GLY A 87 -45.79 -18.90 -9.17
CA GLY A 87 -44.52 -18.99 -9.89
C GLY A 87 -43.58 -17.81 -9.66
N VAL A 88 -42.77 -17.87 -8.61
CA VAL A 88 -41.57 -17.03 -8.50
C VAL A 88 -40.56 -17.53 -9.53
N MET A 89 -40.68 -17.04 -10.76
CA MET A 89 -39.52 -16.81 -11.62
C MET A 89 -38.96 -15.43 -11.26
N PRO A 90 -37.64 -15.25 -11.11
CA PRO A 90 -37.08 -13.92 -11.04
C PRO A 90 -37.35 -13.22 -12.38
N VAL A 91 -38.13 -12.16 -12.27
CA VAL A 91 -38.39 -11.17 -13.32
C VAL A 91 -37.03 -10.69 -13.83
N ARG A 92 -36.75 -11.00 -15.10
CA ARG A 92 -35.75 -10.27 -15.89
C ARG A 92 -36.27 -8.85 -16.05
N PRO A 93 -35.61 -7.80 -15.53
CA PRO A 93 -35.92 -6.46 -16.00
C PRO A 93 -35.40 -6.36 -17.44
N GLU A 94 -36.31 -6.20 -18.39
CA GLU A 94 -35.96 -5.81 -19.75
C GLU A 94 -35.94 -4.28 -19.83
N ARG A 95 -34.81 -3.78 -20.35
CA ARG A 95 -34.52 -2.46 -20.94
C ARG A 95 -34.00 -1.37 -19.99
N GLU A 96 -32.68 -1.21 -19.97
CA GLU A 96 -31.94 -0.19 -20.74
C GLU A 96 -30.44 -0.60 -20.87
N ASP A 97 -30.17 -1.80 -21.42
CA ASP A 97 -28.84 -2.42 -21.46
C ASP A 97 -28.15 -2.26 -22.83
N GLU A 98 -27.81 -1.03 -23.25
CA GLU A 98 -26.81 -0.83 -24.33
C GLU A 98 -25.51 -0.21 -23.80
N GLY A 99 -25.58 0.57 -22.72
CA GLY A 99 -24.41 1.15 -22.05
C GLY A 99 -23.69 0.19 -21.09
N ASP A 100 -24.43 -0.67 -20.39
CA ASP A 100 -23.87 -1.59 -19.39
C ASP A 100 -23.16 -2.79 -20.05
N ASP A 101 -23.61 -3.24 -21.22
CA ASP A 101 -22.96 -4.31 -21.99
C ASP A 101 -21.60 -3.89 -22.55
N ALA A 102 -21.48 -2.64 -23.02
CA ALA A 102 -20.22 -2.06 -23.48
C ALA A 102 -19.22 -1.88 -22.33
N LEU A 103 -19.71 -1.44 -21.16
CA LEU A 103 -18.91 -1.29 -19.94
C LEU A 103 -18.44 -2.65 -19.40
N GLY A 104 -19.31 -3.66 -19.40
CA GLY A 104 -18.99 -5.02 -19.01
C GLY A 104 -17.91 -5.63 -19.90
N TRP A 105 -18.05 -5.50 -21.21
CA TRP A 105 -17.02 -5.95 -22.16
C TRP A 105 -15.68 -5.24 -21.94
N LEU A 106 -15.71 -3.91 -21.75
CA LEU A 106 -14.50 -3.12 -21.52
C LEU A 106 -13.81 -3.51 -20.21
N LEU A 107 -14.59 -3.78 -19.15
CA LEU A 107 -14.08 -4.28 -17.88
C LEU A 107 -13.42 -5.66 -18.03
N GLU A 108 -14.01 -6.58 -18.81
CA GLU A 108 -13.39 -7.88 -19.10
C GLU A 108 -12.08 -7.77 -19.88
N VAL A 109 -12.02 -6.87 -20.86
CA VAL A 109 -10.79 -6.60 -21.63
C VAL A 109 -9.70 -6.03 -20.72
N VAL A 110 -10.05 -5.04 -19.89
CA VAL A 110 -9.16 -4.43 -18.91
C VAL A 110 -8.64 -5.47 -17.90
N GLN A 111 -9.51 -6.33 -17.37
CA GLN A 111 -9.10 -7.39 -16.45
C GLN A 111 -8.19 -8.42 -17.12
N ARG A 112 -8.38 -8.71 -18.40
CA ARG A 112 -7.53 -9.64 -19.15
C ARG A 112 -6.13 -9.08 -19.39
N VAL A 113 -6.04 -7.79 -19.72
CA VAL A 113 -4.76 -7.13 -20.09
C VAL A 113 -4.00 -6.66 -18.85
N LEU A 114 -4.68 -6.03 -17.90
CA LEU A 114 -4.05 -5.41 -16.71
C LEU A 114 -4.11 -6.31 -15.47
N GLY A 115 -4.72 -7.51 -15.54
CA GLY A 115 -5.20 -8.28 -14.39
C GLY A 115 -4.26 -8.39 -13.19
N GLY A 116 -2.97 -8.71 -13.39
CA GLY A 116 -1.99 -8.83 -12.29
C GLY A 116 -1.57 -7.49 -11.67
N HIS A 117 -1.82 -6.39 -12.35
CA HIS A 117 -1.49 -5.01 -11.95
C HIS A 117 -2.72 -4.22 -11.51
N LEU A 118 -3.93 -4.66 -11.86
CA LEU A 118 -5.19 -3.98 -11.57
C LEU A 118 -5.51 -4.02 -10.07
N GLU A 119 -5.59 -2.86 -9.43
CA GLU A 119 -6.00 -2.71 -8.02
C GLU A 119 -7.48 -2.35 -7.93
N ARG A 120 -7.93 -1.38 -8.73
CA ARG A 120 -9.31 -0.87 -8.74
C ARG A 120 -9.71 -0.39 -10.13
N VAL A 121 -10.99 -0.45 -10.45
CA VAL A 121 -11.60 0.11 -11.66
C VAL A 121 -12.82 0.93 -11.27
N LEU A 122 -12.84 2.17 -11.74
CA LEU A 122 -13.93 3.11 -11.53
C LEU A 122 -14.61 3.39 -12.87
N ALA A 123 -15.92 3.26 -12.91
CA ALA A 123 -16.74 3.71 -14.02
C ALA A 123 -17.13 5.17 -13.80
N THR A 124 -16.70 6.05 -14.68
CA THR A 124 -17.15 7.44 -14.75
C THR A 124 -18.20 7.58 -15.86
N PRO A 125 -19.02 8.65 -15.85
CA PRO A 125 -19.95 8.93 -16.96
C PRO A 125 -19.27 9.05 -18.33
N THR A 126 -17.96 9.29 -18.33
CA THR A 126 -17.14 9.51 -19.52
C THR A 126 -16.18 8.36 -19.82
N GLY A 127 -16.19 7.24 -19.08
CA GLY A 127 -15.25 6.13 -19.33
C GLY A 127 -14.89 5.25 -18.14
N LEU A 128 -13.79 4.49 -18.25
CA LEU A 128 -13.22 3.72 -17.16
C LEU A 128 -11.89 4.31 -16.69
N VAL A 129 -11.70 4.39 -15.38
CA VAL A 129 -10.40 4.70 -14.77
C VAL A 129 -9.88 3.44 -14.08
N CYS A 130 -8.75 2.94 -14.56
CA CYS A 130 -8.09 1.74 -14.06
C CYS A 130 -6.90 2.16 -13.19
N ILE A 131 -6.95 1.81 -11.90
CA ILE A 131 -5.88 2.06 -10.94
C ILE A 131 -5.00 0.81 -10.92
N VAL A 132 -3.71 0.99 -11.24
CA VAL A 132 -2.74 -0.11 -11.33
C VAL A 132 -1.57 0.06 -10.35
N GLU A 133 -1.05 -1.08 -9.90
CA GLU A 133 0.17 -1.19 -9.12
C GLU A 133 1.39 -1.24 -10.05
N GLY A 134 2.15 -0.14 -10.08
CA GLY A 134 3.38 -0.02 -10.87
C GLY A 134 3.12 0.11 -12.38
N ALA A 135 2.57 1.25 -12.81
CA ALA A 135 2.38 1.53 -14.23
C ALA A 135 3.74 1.62 -14.95
N SER A 136 4.03 0.66 -15.83
CA SER A 136 5.18 0.71 -16.73
C SER A 136 4.75 1.17 -18.12
N GLU A 137 5.64 1.81 -18.87
CA GLU A 137 5.36 2.23 -20.26
C GLU A 137 4.93 1.05 -21.15
N ALA A 138 5.51 -0.14 -20.92
CA ALA A 138 5.14 -1.36 -21.64
C ALA A 138 3.69 -1.79 -21.36
N LEU A 139 3.26 -1.71 -20.10
CA LEU A 139 1.90 -2.06 -19.68
C LEU A 139 0.86 -1.06 -20.22
N ILE A 140 1.21 0.22 -20.25
CA ILE A 140 0.37 1.28 -20.84
C ILE A 140 0.21 1.04 -22.34
N ALA A 141 1.31 0.80 -23.06
CA ALA A 141 1.27 0.52 -24.50
C ALA A 141 0.50 -0.77 -24.85
N GLU A 142 0.61 -1.80 -24.01
CA GLU A 142 -0.15 -3.05 -24.19
C GLU A 142 -1.65 -2.82 -24.00
N ALA A 143 -2.05 -2.02 -23.01
CA ALA A 143 -3.44 -1.69 -22.80
C ALA A 143 -4.01 -0.77 -23.90
N GLU A 144 -3.24 0.22 -24.37
CA GLU A 144 -3.63 1.06 -25.51
C GLU A 144 -3.84 0.24 -26.80
N ALA A 145 -3.02 -0.80 -27.03
CA ALA A 145 -3.15 -1.66 -28.20
C ALA A 145 -4.42 -2.54 -28.19
N HIS A 146 -4.98 -2.84 -27.01
CA HIS A 146 -6.14 -3.72 -26.85
C HIS A 146 -7.44 -2.97 -26.56
N VAL A 147 -7.37 -1.76 -26.03
CA VAL A 147 -8.53 -0.89 -25.77
C VAL A 147 -8.79 -0.01 -26.99
N VAL A 148 -9.52 -0.55 -27.95
CA VAL A 148 -9.67 0.09 -29.27
C VAL A 148 -10.86 1.07 -29.34
N ASN A 149 -11.86 0.99 -28.45
CA ASN A 149 -13.07 1.82 -28.54
C ASN A 149 -13.67 2.17 -27.17
N GLY A 150 -12.90 2.83 -26.31
CA GLY A 150 -13.45 3.39 -25.07
C GLY A 150 -12.47 4.34 -24.39
N PRO A 151 -12.96 5.43 -23.76
CA PRO A 151 -12.14 6.30 -22.91
C PRO A 151 -11.70 5.53 -21.65
N VAL A 152 -10.52 4.92 -21.70
CA VAL A 152 -9.89 4.24 -20.56
C VAL A 152 -8.67 5.03 -20.13
N ALA A 153 -8.68 5.50 -18.89
CA ALA A 153 -7.51 6.10 -18.25
C ALA A 153 -6.82 5.08 -17.36
N ILE A 154 -5.51 4.88 -17.54
CA ILE A 154 -4.70 4.03 -16.67
C ILE A 154 -3.87 4.95 -15.79
N VAL A 155 -4.00 4.79 -14.49
CA VAL A 155 -3.31 5.64 -13.51
C VAL A 155 -2.65 4.77 -12.44
N ASP A 156 -1.46 5.15 -12.01
CA ASP A 156 -0.86 4.53 -10.84
C ASP A 156 -1.53 5.03 -9.54
N ARG A 157 -1.31 4.32 -8.43
CA ARG A 157 -1.89 4.65 -7.13
C ARG A 157 -1.48 6.03 -6.57
N ARG A 158 -0.26 6.49 -6.81
CA ARG A 158 0.23 7.81 -6.35
C ARG A 158 -0.41 8.93 -7.18
N THR A 159 -0.46 8.76 -8.49
CA THR A 159 -1.12 9.65 -9.44
C THR A 159 -2.62 9.76 -9.12
N TRP A 160 -3.27 8.64 -8.79
CA TRP A 160 -4.65 8.64 -8.33
C TRP A 160 -4.85 9.41 -7.01
N ALA A 161 -3.96 9.23 -6.03
CA ALA A 161 -4.00 9.98 -4.77
C ALA A 161 -3.74 11.48 -4.95
N ALA A 162 -2.96 11.88 -5.95
CA ALA A 162 -2.77 13.28 -6.32
C ALA A 162 -4.01 13.85 -7.02
N LEU A 163 -4.54 13.15 -8.02
CA LEU A 163 -5.72 13.56 -8.78
C LEU A 163 -6.98 13.66 -7.91
N SER A 164 -7.20 12.72 -7.00
CA SER A 164 -8.35 12.76 -6.08
C SER A 164 -8.33 13.95 -5.12
N ARG A 165 -7.15 14.50 -4.81
CA ARG A 165 -7.01 15.73 -3.98
C ARG A 165 -7.32 17.00 -4.74
N VAL A 166 -6.96 17.07 -6.03
CA VAL A 166 -7.08 18.28 -6.87
C VAL A 166 -8.42 18.31 -7.62
N ALA A 167 -8.90 17.17 -8.06
CA ALA A 167 -9.96 17.04 -9.05
C ALA A 167 -11.26 16.50 -8.44
N GLY A 168 -11.73 17.10 -7.34
CA GLY A 168 -13.02 16.75 -6.70
C GLY A 168 -14.23 16.76 -7.65
N GLY A 169 -14.10 17.30 -8.88
CA GLY A 169 -15.11 17.25 -9.95
C GLY A 169 -14.95 16.12 -10.98
N LEU A 170 -13.73 15.62 -11.28
CA LEU A 170 -13.50 14.62 -12.35
C LEU A 170 -13.98 13.21 -11.96
N VAL A 171 -14.16 13.01 -10.66
CA VAL A 171 -14.62 11.78 -10.00
C VAL A 171 -16.05 11.88 -9.47
N SER A 172 -16.70 13.04 -9.64
CA SER A 172 -18.08 13.23 -9.20
C SER A 172 -19.00 12.33 -10.03
N GLY A 173 -19.59 11.31 -9.41
CA GLY A 173 -20.38 10.29 -10.09
C GLY A 173 -19.60 9.04 -10.53
N ALA A 174 -18.32 8.90 -10.16
CA ALA A 174 -17.57 7.67 -10.39
C ALA A 174 -18.12 6.53 -9.51
N ARG A 175 -18.55 5.43 -10.15
CA ARG A 175 -19.00 4.21 -9.48
C ARG A 175 -17.87 3.19 -9.48
N GLU A 176 -17.64 2.55 -8.34
CA GLU A 176 -16.68 1.45 -8.27
C GLU A 176 -17.22 0.25 -9.06
N ALA A 177 -16.55 -0.08 -10.18
CA ALA A 177 -16.93 -1.18 -11.06
C ALA A 177 -16.25 -2.50 -10.66
N TRP A 178 -15.01 -2.40 -10.17
CA TRP A 178 -14.25 -3.57 -9.70
C TRP A 178 -13.14 -3.17 -8.73
N THR A 179 -12.87 -4.02 -7.74
CA THR A 179 -11.70 -3.91 -6.87
C THR A 179 -11.09 -5.28 -6.69
N ARG A 180 -9.76 -5.34 -6.68
CA ARG A 180 -9.02 -6.58 -6.45
C ARG A 180 -9.49 -7.21 -5.13
N PRO A 181 -9.91 -8.48 -5.13
CA PRO A 181 -10.16 -9.20 -3.88
C PRO A 181 -8.90 -9.14 -3.03
N ALA A 182 -9.01 -8.68 -1.78
CA ALA A 182 -7.86 -8.51 -0.89
C ALA A 182 -7.01 -9.78 -0.91
N ALA A 183 -5.74 -9.67 -1.33
CA ALA A 183 -4.80 -10.76 -1.24
C ALA A 183 -4.71 -11.18 0.24
N ALA A 184 -4.55 -12.49 0.48
CA ALA A 184 -4.42 -13.06 1.81
C ALA A 184 -3.45 -12.23 2.68
N PRO A 185 -3.72 -12.10 3.99
CA PRO A 185 -3.05 -11.11 4.85
C PRO A 185 -1.53 -11.21 4.68
N SER A 186 -0.93 -10.07 4.31
CA SER A 186 0.51 -9.91 4.27
C SER A 186 1.10 -10.36 5.60
N GLU A 187 2.26 -11.02 5.56
CA GLU A 187 2.96 -11.53 6.73
C GLU A 187 3.02 -10.45 7.83
N SER A 188 2.57 -10.78 9.05
CA SER A 188 2.57 -9.85 10.17
C SER A 188 3.96 -9.19 10.32
N PRO A 189 4.04 -7.87 10.55
CA PRO A 189 5.32 -7.16 10.67
C PRO A 189 6.21 -7.75 11.77
N LEU A 190 5.61 -8.26 12.85
CA LEU A 190 6.33 -8.94 13.94
C LEU A 190 6.88 -10.29 13.51
N ARG A 191 6.17 -11.03 12.66
CA ARG A 191 6.66 -12.29 12.08
C ARG A 191 7.84 -12.04 11.13
N ALA A 192 7.72 -11.05 10.26
CA ALA A 192 8.83 -10.62 9.40
C ALA A 192 10.04 -10.10 10.21
N LEU A 193 9.81 -9.44 11.34
CA LEU A 193 10.86 -9.02 12.27
C LEU A 193 11.55 -10.22 12.92
N ALA A 194 10.78 -11.19 13.42
CA ALA A 194 11.31 -12.39 14.07
C ALA A 194 12.26 -13.17 13.15
N ARG A 195 11.85 -13.39 11.89
CA ARG A 195 12.67 -14.08 10.88
C ARG A 195 14.00 -13.36 10.61
N ARG A 196 13.93 -12.06 10.31
CA ARG A 196 15.13 -11.23 10.07
C ARG A 196 16.09 -11.23 11.25
N LYS A 197 15.57 -11.20 12.49
CA LYS A 197 16.40 -11.22 13.69
C LYS A 197 17.07 -12.57 13.91
N LEU A 198 16.40 -13.70 13.62
CA LEU A 198 17.04 -15.01 13.68
C LEU A 198 18.10 -15.22 12.60
N GLU A 199 17.85 -14.74 11.38
CA GLU A 199 18.84 -14.80 10.29
C GLU A 199 20.10 -14.00 10.65
N ALA A 200 19.92 -12.78 11.16
CA ALA A 200 21.03 -11.96 11.66
C ALA A 200 21.76 -12.62 12.84
N ALA A 201 21.02 -13.22 13.78
CA ALA A 201 21.62 -13.93 14.91
C ALA A 201 22.47 -15.12 14.46
N ALA A 202 21.99 -15.88 13.47
CA ALA A 202 22.73 -17.01 12.92
C ALA A 202 24.04 -16.58 12.25
N ALA A 203 24.04 -15.44 11.55
CA ALA A 203 25.24 -14.88 10.93
C ALA A 203 26.28 -14.40 11.96
N LEU A 204 25.83 -13.92 13.14
CA LEU A 204 26.71 -13.36 14.17
C LEU A 204 27.23 -14.37 15.19
N LEU A 205 26.67 -15.58 15.24
CA LEU A 205 26.94 -16.58 16.28
C LEU A 205 28.43 -16.88 16.46
N ASP A 206 29.19 -16.92 15.37
CA ASP A 206 30.60 -17.33 15.39
C ASP A 206 31.56 -16.24 15.86
N GLY A 207 31.18 -14.96 15.72
CA GLY A 207 32.02 -13.82 16.11
C GLY A 207 31.56 -13.11 17.38
N HIS A 208 30.24 -12.99 17.57
CA HIS A 208 29.63 -12.17 18.61
C HIS A 208 28.44 -12.91 19.24
N PRO A 209 28.68 -13.96 20.06
CA PRO A 209 27.61 -14.80 20.59
C PRO A 209 26.64 -14.06 21.51
N GLY A 210 27.11 -13.04 22.25
CA GLY A 210 26.23 -12.20 23.08
C GLY A 210 25.25 -11.36 22.25
N GLU A 211 25.71 -10.75 21.16
CA GLU A 211 24.85 -9.99 20.24
C GLU A 211 23.89 -10.92 19.49
N ALA A 212 24.37 -12.08 19.05
CA ALA A 212 23.53 -13.10 18.45
C ALA A 212 22.38 -13.49 19.40
N LEU A 213 22.67 -13.71 20.68
CA LEU A 213 21.65 -14.03 21.68
C LEU A 213 20.65 -12.90 21.92
N ALA A 214 21.09 -11.64 21.92
CA ALA A 214 20.18 -10.49 22.03
C ALA A 214 19.19 -10.44 20.84
N LEU A 215 19.67 -10.78 19.64
CA LEU A 215 18.84 -10.89 18.44
C LEU A 215 17.89 -12.09 18.52
N VAL A 216 18.35 -13.25 19.01
CA VAL A 216 17.46 -14.41 19.24
C VAL A 216 16.37 -14.07 20.25
N ALA A 217 16.71 -13.43 21.37
CA ALA A 217 15.73 -13.01 22.37
C ALA A 217 14.68 -12.08 21.74
N THR A 218 15.11 -11.08 20.97
CA THR A 218 14.22 -10.16 20.26
C THR A 218 13.30 -10.92 19.29
N ALA A 219 13.82 -11.90 18.56
CA ALA A 219 13.04 -12.71 17.64
C ALA A 219 11.98 -13.55 18.35
N MET A 220 12.34 -14.19 19.46
CA MET A 220 11.42 -14.99 20.26
C MET A 220 10.29 -14.14 20.83
N VAL A 221 10.61 -12.95 21.35
CA VAL A 221 9.60 -12.00 21.86
C VAL A 221 8.67 -11.54 20.73
N ALA A 222 9.20 -11.22 19.55
CA ALA A 222 8.39 -10.81 18.41
C ALA A 222 7.39 -11.89 17.98
N ALA A 223 7.82 -13.17 17.96
CA ALA A 223 6.94 -14.28 17.63
C ALA A 223 5.87 -14.54 18.69
N LEU A 224 6.22 -14.42 19.99
CA LEU A 224 5.23 -14.54 21.07
C LEU A 224 4.25 -13.36 21.10
N ALA A 225 4.71 -12.14 20.79
CA ALA A 225 3.87 -10.96 20.68
C ALA A 225 2.87 -11.10 19.52
N GLU A 226 3.32 -11.62 18.38
CA GLU A 226 2.44 -11.92 17.25
C GLU A 226 1.37 -12.97 17.60
N ARG A 227 1.76 -14.05 18.31
CA ARG A 227 0.83 -15.08 18.82
C ARG A 227 -0.21 -14.52 19.80
N ALA A 228 0.16 -13.50 20.56
CA ALA A 228 -0.73 -12.80 21.48
C ALA A 228 -1.55 -11.68 20.80
N GLY A 229 -1.41 -11.48 19.49
CA GLY A 229 -2.13 -10.44 18.74
C GLY A 229 -1.65 -9.02 19.04
N GLN A 230 -0.45 -8.85 19.60
CA GLN A 230 0.14 -7.54 19.87
C GLN A 230 0.64 -6.90 18.57
N ALA A 231 0.53 -5.58 18.47
CA ALA A 231 1.08 -4.82 17.34
C ALA A 231 2.54 -4.40 17.57
N THR A 232 2.98 -4.35 18.83
CA THR A 232 4.29 -3.85 19.25
C THR A 232 5.00 -4.84 20.17
N LEU A 233 6.32 -4.72 20.23
CA LEU A 233 7.14 -5.49 21.16
C LEU A 233 6.95 -4.93 22.59
N PRO A 234 6.78 -5.79 23.60
CA PRO A 234 6.80 -5.38 25.00
C PRO A 234 8.19 -4.89 25.41
N GLU A 235 8.23 -4.00 26.39
CA GLU A 235 9.48 -3.49 26.94
C GLU A 235 10.30 -4.60 27.63
N SER A 236 11.62 -4.54 27.46
CA SER A 236 12.55 -5.54 28.01
C SER A 236 12.48 -5.66 29.54
N SER A 237 12.21 -4.56 30.24
CA SER A 237 12.02 -4.48 31.70
C SER A 237 10.74 -5.15 32.20
N ALA A 238 9.68 -5.14 31.38
CA ALA A 238 8.37 -5.72 31.71
C ALA A 238 8.23 -7.16 31.22
N LEU A 239 9.20 -7.69 30.48
CA LEU A 239 9.06 -8.94 29.74
C LEU A 239 8.73 -10.15 30.63
N ALA A 240 9.38 -10.27 31.80
CA ALA A 240 9.10 -11.40 32.71
C ALA A 240 7.68 -11.35 33.28
N VAL A 241 7.19 -10.14 33.60
CA VAL A 241 5.83 -9.92 34.09
C VAL A 241 4.82 -10.20 32.98
N TRP A 242 5.08 -9.75 31.76
CA TRP A 242 4.24 -10.00 30.60
C TRP A 242 4.16 -11.50 30.25
N LEU A 243 5.31 -12.20 30.21
CA LEU A 243 5.35 -13.63 29.89
C LEU A 243 4.55 -14.47 30.90
N TYR A 244 4.78 -14.28 32.20
CA TYR A 244 4.17 -15.12 33.24
C TYR A 244 2.85 -14.59 33.80
N GLY A 245 2.59 -13.29 33.70
CA GLY A 245 1.36 -12.65 34.14
C GLY A 245 0.26 -12.67 33.08
N GLU A 246 0.62 -12.65 31.80
CA GLU A 246 -0.35 -12.53 30.70
C GLU A 246 -0.27 -13.71 29.72
N LEU A 247 0.88 -13.95 29.08
CA LEU A 247 0.98 -14.91 27.97
C LEU A 247 0.78 -16.37 28.38
N VAL A 248 1.45 -16.80 29.45
CA VAL A 248 1.34 -18.18 29.94
C VAL A 248 -0.06 -18.46 30.50
N PRO A 249 -0.63 -17.62 31.38
CA PRO A 249 -2.01 -17.82 31.87
C PRO A 249 -3.06 -17.80 30.76
N ALA A 250 -2.90 -16.96 29.73
CA ALA A 250 -3.80 -16.90 28.59
C ALA A 250 -3.61 -18.07 27.59
N GLY A 251 -2.61 -18.93 27.80
CA GLY A 251 -2.33 -20.07 26.91
C GLY A 251 -1.67 -19.70 25.59
N HIS A 252 -1.18 -18.46 25.44
CA HIS A 252 -0.48 -18.00 24.24
C HIS A 252 0.98 -18.48 24.19
N ALA A 253 1.56 -18.85 25.33
CA ALA A 253 2.90 -19.45 25.43
C ALA A 253 2.92 -20.55 26.51
N SER A 254 3.79 -21.54 26.34
CA SER A 254 4.11 -22.51 27.39
C SER A 254 5.14 -21.93 28.37
N GLY A 255 5.18 -22.47 29.59
CA GLY A 255 6.24 -22.11 30.55
C GLY A 255 7.66 -22.44 30.07
N VAL A 256 7.79 -23.42 29.16
CA VAL A 256 9.07 -23.76 28.52
C VAL A 256 9.49 -22.66 27.54
N GLU A 257 8.57 -22.19 26.69
CA GLU A 257 8.82 -21.08 25.76
C GLU A 257 9.15 -19.79 26.51
N ALA A 258 8.39 -19.46 27.56
CA ALA A 258 8.66 -18.29 28.40
C ALA A 258 10.06 -18.33 29.05
N ASN A 259 10.46 -19.49 29.58
CA ASN A 259 11.80 -19.67 30.12
C ASN A 259 12.89 -19.58 29.06
N ALA A 260 12.66 -20.09 27.85
CA ALA A 260 13.61 -19.99 26.74
C ALA A 260 13.92 -18.53 26.40
N VAL A 261 12.88 -17.67 26.36
CA VAL A 261 13.04 -16.23 26.11
C VAL A 261 13.86 -15.56 27.22
N LEU A 262 13.51 -15.78 28.49
CA LEU A 262 14.24 -15.18 29.61
C LEU A 262 15.69 -15.67 29.69
N ARG A 263 15.93 -16.94 29.36
CA ARG A 263 17.28 -17.51 29.29
C ARG A 263 18.10 -16.87 28.17
N ALA A 264 17.52 -16.67 26.98
CA ALA A 264 18.18 -15.97 25.88
C ALA A 264 18.57 -14.53 26.28
N GLN A 265 17.65 -13.81 26.93
CA GLN A 265 17.89 -12.44 27.40
C GLN A 265 18.95 -12.39 28.51
N GLY A 266 18.91 -13.31 29.47
CA GLY A 266 19.93 -13.38 30.53
C GLY A 266 21.32 -13.67 29.97
N LEU A 267 21.43 -14.66 29.06
CA LEU A 267 22.71 -15.01 28.43
C LEU A 267 23.25 -13.89 27.54
N ALA A 268 22.39 -13.10 26.90
CA ALA A 268 22.81 -11.94 26.10
C ALA A 268 23.53 -10.87 26.93
N THR A 269 23.29 -10.81 28.25
CA THR A 269 23.95 -9.86 29.16
C THR A 269 25.24 -10.40 29.80
N ALA A 270 25.55 -11.68 29.60
CA ALA A 270 26.75 -12.28 30.16
C ALA A 270 28.00 -11.78 29.40
N ALA A 271 29.09 -11.54 30.15
CA ALA A 271 30.35 -11.07 29.58
C ALA A 271 30.99 -12.10 28.63
N GLU A 272 30.84 -13.38 28.94
CA GLU A 272 31.28 -14.49 28.10
C GLU A 272 30.18 -15.54 28.02
N VAL A 273 29.93 -16.04 26.81
CA VAL A 273 28.93 -17.06 26.54
C VAL A 273 29.58 -18.24 25.83
N PRO A 274 29.48 -19.47 26.39
CA PRO A 274 29.91 -20.66 25.69
C PRO A 274 29.16 -20.86 24.36
N ARG A 275 29.89 -21.11 23.26
CA ARG A 275 29.32 -21.25 21.91
C ARG A 275 28.23 -22.31 21.81
N HIS A 276 28.37 -23.42 22.53
CA HIS A 276 27.37 -24.48 22.53
C HIS A 276 26.02 -24.01 23.10
N LEU A 277 26.03 -23.23 24.19
CA LEU A 277 24.81 -22.66 24.76
C LEU A 277 24.16 -21.64 23.81
N ALA A 278 24.98 -20.82 23.13
CA ALA A 278 24.48 -19.88 22.14
C ALA A 278 23.84 -20.60 20.94
N ALA A 279 24.43 -21.71 20.48
CA ALA A 279 23.87 -22.54 19.43
C ALA A 279 22.55 -23.22 19.85
N ASP A 280 22.47 -23.71 21.09
CA ASP A 280 21.26 -24.34 21.64
C ASP A 280 20.08 -23.35 21.71
N VAL A 281 20.36 -22.11 22.17
CA VAL A 281 19.36 -21.05 22.23
C VAL A 281 18.93 -20.60 20.83
N LEU A 282 19.85 -20.51 19.88
CA LEU A 282 19.51 -20.24 18.47
C LEU A 282 18.60 -21.33 17.89
N ALA A 283 18.88 -22.59 18.18
CA ALA A 283 18.05 -23.71 17.75
C ALA A 283 16.64 -23.59 18.35
N GLU A 284 16.51 -23.32 19.65
CA GLU A 284 15.20 -23.06 20.28
C GLU A 284 14.47 -21.87 19.66
N GLY A 285 15.18 -20.79 19.32
CA GLY A 285 14.61 -19.63 18.66
C GLY A 285 14.00 -20.01 17.31
N ARG A 286 14.70 -20.83 16.53
CA ARG A 286 14.18 -21.35 15.26
C ARG A 286 12.93 -22.20 15.45
N ARG A 287 12.92 -23.09 16.45
CA ARG A 287 11.72 -23.90 16.76
C ARG A 287 10.51 -23.02 17.09
N LEU A 288 10.71 -21.97 17.88
CA LEU A 288 9.63 -21.07 18.29
C LEU A 288 9.11 -20.22 17.13
N VAL A 289 9.99 -19.71 16.26
CA VAL A 289 9.61 -18.80 15.16
C VAL A 289 9.10 -19.54 13.92
N PHE A 290 9.70 -20.69 13.58
CA PHE A 290 9.38 -21.43 12.36
C PHE A 290 8.53 -22.69 12.61
N GLY A 291 8.40 -23.13 13.86
CA GLY A 291 7.72 -24.39 14.18
C GLY A 291 8.52 -25.64 13.77
N GLU A 292 9.81 -25.49 13.43
CA GLU A 292 10.68 -26.63 13.09
C GLU A 292 10.94 -27.46 14.35
N GLY A 293 10.45 -28.70 14.38
CA GLY A 293 10.64 -29.67 15.46
C GLY A 293 11.42 -30.87 15.00
#